data_AF-A0A7V5A9W4-F1
#
_entry.id   AF-A0A7V5A9W4-F1
#
_cell.length_a   1.000
_cell.length_b   1.000
_cell.length_c   1.000
_cell.angle_alpha   90.00
_cell.angle_beta   90.00
_cell.angle_gamma   90.00
#
_symmetry.space_group_name_H-M   'P 1'
#
loop_
_entity.id
_entity.type
_entity.pdbx_description
1 polymer ?
#
loop_
_entity_poly.entity_id
_entity_poly.type
_entity_poly.pdbx_seq_one_letter_code
_entity_poly.pdbx_strand_id
1 'polypeptide(L)'
;EFRLPFSPRQGIPSIPPFSNDLWPAATALRPELRKIREVLESVESLGVGLSGSGSALFLAFPSRKDAEKAKERLLGKVEAKLYIAQPVDCGYKIVG
;
A
#
# COMPACT_ATOMS: atom_id res chain seq x y z
N GLU A 1 8.50 2.38 -29.88
CA GLU A 1 7.71 2.38 -28.63
C GLU A 1 6.68 1.26 -28.68
N PHE A 2 6.83 0.21 -27.86
CA PHE A 2 5.89 -0.91 -27.85
C PHE A 2 4.75 -0.63 -26.85
N ARG A 3 3.63 -0.11 -27.36
CA ARG A 3 2.36 -0.01 -26.62
C ARG A 3 1.71 -1.39 -26.55
N LEU A 4 1.33 -1.83 -25.35
CA LEU A 4 0.45 -2.99 -25.21
C LEU A 4 -1.00 -2.60 -25.58
N PRO A 5 -1.70 -3.38 -26.42
CA PRO A 5 -2.95 -2.97 -27.09
C PRO A 5 -4.23 -2.93 -26.23
N PHE A 6 -4.18 -3.24 -24.93
CA PHE A 6 -5.39 -3.50 -24.13
C PHE A 6 -5.53 -2.72 -22.82
N SER A 7 -4.69 -1.73 -22.53
CA SER A 7 -4.90 -0.89 -21.35
C SER A 7 -5.73 0.34 -21.71
N PRO A 8 -7.00 0.43 -21.31
CA PRO A 8 -7.72 1.69 -21.44
C PRO A 8 -6.97 2.77 -20.64
N ARG A 9 -6.99 4.02 -21.12
CA ARG A 9 -6.65 5.16 -20.27
C ARG A 9 -7.71 5.20 -19.18
N GLN A 10 -7.45 4.55 -18.05
CA GLN A 10 -8.23 4.79 -16.85
C GLN A 10 -7.93 6.24 -16.47
N GLY A 11 -8.97 7.09 -16.45
CA GLY A 11 -8.87 8.38 -15.79
C GLY A 11 -8.36 8.15 -14.37
N ILE A 12 -7.60 9.10 -13.81
CA ILE A 12 -7.08 8.98 -12.45
C ILE A 12 -8.27 8.65 -11.54
N PRO A 13 -8.38 7.42 -10.98
CA PRO A 13 -9.51 7.11 -10.14
C PRO A 13 -9.48 8.08 -8.96
N SER A 14 -10.63 8.66 -8.61
CA SER A 14 -10.81 9.25 -7.29
C SER A 14 -10.36 8.20 -6.29
N ILE A 15 -9.36 8.52 -5.45
CA ILE A 15 -8.71 7.55 -4.55
C ILE A 15 -9.82 6.73 -3.87
N PRO A 16 -10.03 5.47 -4.29
CA PRO A 16 -11.12 4.70 -3.73
C PRO A 16 -10.75 4.36 -2.29
N PRO A 17 -11.73 4.13 -1.40
CA PRO A 17 -11.40 3.44 -0.16
C PRO A 17 -10.68 2.13 -0.51
N PHE A 18 -9.52 1.87 0.11
CA PHE A 18 -8.76 0.63 -0.09
C PHE A 18 -9.45 -0.54 0.63
N SER A 19 -10.64 -0.92 0.16
CA SER A 19 -11.42 -2.06 0.66
C SER A 19 -10.73 -3.38 0.30
N ASN A 20 -10.83 -4.35 1.21
CA ASN A 20 -10.30 -5.69 1.01
C ASN A 20 -11.22 -6.71 1.67
N ASP A 21 -11.84 -7.58 0.87
CA ASP A 21 -12.81 -8.58 1.33
C ASP A 21 -12.21 -9.63 2.28
N LEU A 22 -10.87 -9.77 2.29
CA LEU A 22 -10.13 -10.67 3.18
C LEU A 22 -9.79 -10.04 4.53
N TRP A 23 -10.07 -8.74 4.73
CA TRP A 23 -9.81 -8.03 6.00
C TRP A 23 -10.43 -8.71 7.23
N PRO A 24 -11.70 -9.19 7.21
CA PRO A 24 -12.29 -9.87 8.36
C PRO A 24 -11.50 -11.11 8.76
N ALA A 25 -11.11 -11.94 7.79
CA ALA A 25 -10.33 -13.15 8.02
C ALA A 25 -8.91 -12.85 8.49
N ALA A 26 -8.23 -11.89 7.86
CA ALA A 26 -6.87 -11.49 8.22
C ALA A 26 -6.79 -10.97 9.66
N THR A 27 -7.75 -10.13 10.07
CA THR A 27 -7.79 -9.59 11.45
C THR A 27 -8.31 -10.58 12.49
N ALA A 28 -9.07 -11.59 12.10
CA ALA A 28 -9.42 -12.69 13.00
C ALA A 28 -8.19 -13.55 13.32
N LEU A 29 -7.34 -13.82 12.33
CA LEU A 29 -6.09 -14.58 12.51
C LEU A 29 -4.97 -13.76 13.16
N ARG A 30 -4.90 -12.46 12.84
CA ARG A 30 -3.88 -11.52 13.34
C ARG A 30 -4.52 -10.23 13.84
N PRO A 31 -5.06 -10.22 15.07
CA PRO A 31 -5.71 -9.03 15.64
C PRO A 31 -4.80 -7.80 15.72
N GLU A 32 -3.48 -7.99 15.80
CA GLU A 32 -2.47 -6.93 15.79
C GLU A 32 -2.55 -6.02 14.55
N LEU A 33 -3.06 -6.53 13.42
CA LEU A 33 -3.24 -5.75 12.20
C LEU A 33 -4.19 -4.57 12.39
N ARG A 34 -5.16 -4.66 13.31
CA ARG A 34 -6.08 -3.55 13.63
C ARG A 34 -5.32 -2.40 14.28
N LYS A 35 -4.50 -2.71 15.30
CA LYS A 35 -3.68 -1.73 16.01
C LYS A 35 -2.67 -1.07 15.08
N ILE A 36 -2.02 -1.85 14.21
CA ILE A 36 -1.10 -1.30 13.22
C ILE A 36 -1.86 -0.35 12.29
N ARG A 37 -3.02 -0.78 11.76
CA ARG A 37 -3.85 0.05 10.88
C ARG A 37 -4.25 1.38 11.52
N GLU A 38 -4.65 1.40 12.78
CA GLU A 38 -4.98 2.63 13.53
C GLU A 38 -3.77 3.60 13.58
N VAL A 39 -2.56 3.08 13.83
CA VAL A 39 -1.34 3.90 13.79
C VAL A 39 -1.07 4.42 12.39
N LEU A 40 -1.27 3.60 11.35
CA LEU A 40 -1.09 4.03 9.96
C LEU A 40 -2.10 5.11 9.55
N GLU A 41 -3.36 5.01 10.00
CA GLU A 41 -4.44 5.98 9.70
C GLU A 41 -4.17 7.35 10.35
N SER A 42 -3.31 7.42 11.37
CA SER A 42 -2.85 8.70 11.95
C SER A 42 -1.92 9.50 11.02
N VAL A 43 -1.42 8.89 9.94
CA VAL A 43 -0.54 9.54 8.97
C VAL A 43 -1.34 10.03 7.78
N GLU A 44 -1.17 11.32 7.46
CA GLU A 44 -1.72 11.94 6.25
C GLU A 44 -1.25 11.17 5.01
N SER A 45 -2.18 10.46 4.38
CA SER A 45 -1.96 9.62 3.21
C SER A 45 -3.24 9.62 2.36
N LEU A 46 -3.16 9.04 1.16
CA LEU A 46 -4.34 8.84 0.32
C LEU A 46 -5.26 7.74 0.91
N GLY A 47 -4.74 6.92 1.82
CA GLY A 47 -5.49 5.91 2.55
C GLY A 47 -4.64 4.71 2.92
N VAL A 48 -5.20 3.87 3.78
CA VAL A 48 -4.58 2.65 4.30
C VAL A 48 -5.33 1.42 3.82
N GLY A 49 -4.61 0.40 3.36
CA GLY A 49 -5.17 -0.85 2.87
C GLY A 49 -4.40 -2.09 3.30
N LEU A 50 -5.02 -3.25 3.13
CA LEU A 50 -4.39 -4.57 3.28
C LEU A 50 -4.07 -5.13 1.89
N SER A 51 -2.86 -5.69 1.72
CA SER A 51 -2.48 -6.39 0.49
C SER A 51 -2.85 -7.88 0.57
N GLY A 52 -3.70 -8.35 -0.34
CA GLY A 52 -4.13 -9.75 -0.40
C GLY A 52 -4.74 -10.24 0.92
N SER A 53 -4.34 -11.42 1.37
CA SER A 53 -4.75 -11.99 2.67
C SER A 53 -3.93 -11.48 3.87
N GLY A 54 -3.04 -10.50 3.66
CA GLY A 54 -2.10 -10.01 4.67
C GLY A 54 -0.79 -10.82 4.73
N SER A 55 0.11 -10.54 5.68
CA SER A 55 0.03 -9.53 6.77
C SER A 55 0.48 -8.12 6.37
N ALA A 56 0.73 -7.88 5.07
CA ALA A 56 1.20 -6.60 4.59
C ALA A 56 0.07 -5.55 4.54
N LEU A 57 0.26 -4.46 5.29
CA LEU A 57 -0.50 -3.22 5.16
C LEU A 57 0.26 -2.23 4.28
N PHE A 58 -0.46 -1.34 3.61
CA PHE A 58 0.14 -0.29 2.81
C PHE A 58 -0.56 1.05 3.03
N LEU A 59 0.18 2.13 2.81
CA LEU A 59 -0.34 3.48 2.65
C LEU A 59 -0.03 3.97 1.25
N ALA A 60 -0.96 4.67 0.63
CA ALA A 60 -0.74 5.30 -0.67
C ALA A 60 -0.39 6.78 -0.52
N PHE A 61 0.54 7.28 -1.34
CA PHE A 61 0.98 8.67 -1.32
C PHE A 61 1.05 9.24 -2.74
N PRO A 62 0.80 10.54 -2.93
CA PRO A 62 0.89 11.17 -4.24
C PRO A 62 2.35 11.34 -4.71
N SER A 63 3.31 11.32 -3.78
CA SER A 63 4.73 11.47 -4.09
C SER A 63 5.60 10.56 -3.22
N ARG A 64 6.77 10.20 -3.77
CA ARG A 64 7.80 9.46 -3.03
C ARG A 64 8.28 10.22 -1.78
N LYS A 65 8.39 11.54 -1.86
CA LYS A 65 8.83 12.40 -0.75
C LYS A 65 7.87 12.31 0.43
N ASP A 66 6.57 12.22 0.18
CA ASP A 66 5.56 12.08 1.25
C ASP A 66 5.62 10.70 1.89
N ALA A 67 5.85 9.65 1.09
CA ALA A 67 6.08 8.29 1.59
C ALA A 67 7.34 8.19 2.47
N GLU A 68 8.43 8.88 2.11
CA GLU A 68 9.66 8.94 2.89
C GLU A 68 9.44 9.62 4.25
N LYS A 69 8.79 10.79 4.28
CA LYS A 69 8.40 11.46 5.53
C LYS A 69 7.49 10.60 6.40
N ALA A 70 6.54 9.90 5.81
CA ALA A 70 5.64 9.00 6.53
C ALA A 70 6.42 7.83 7.15
N LYS A 71 7.36 7.24 6.43
CA LYS A 71 8.23 6.17 6.94
C LYS A 71 9.03 6.63 8.15
N GLU A 72 9.63 7.83 8.11
CA GLU A 72 10.35 8.41 9.25
C GLU A 72 9.44 8.58 10.47
N ARG A 73 8.21 9.09 10.27
CA ARG A 73 7.23 9.28 11.34
C ARG A 73 6.74 7.98 11.97
N LEU A 74 6.72 6.88 11.21
CA LEU A 74 6.26 5.56 11.64
C LEU A 74 7.37 4.70 12.23
N LEU A 75 8.63 5.05 12.02
CA LEU A 75 9.78 4.31 12.52
C LEU A 75 9.69 4.18 14.06
N GLY A 76 9.71 2.95 14.56
CA GLY A 76 9.59 2.66 16.00
C GLY A 76 8.18 2.80 16.59
N LYS A 77 7.17 3.22 15.81
CA LYS A 77 5.77 3.29 16.27
C LYS A 77 4.94 2.05 15.94
N VAL A 78 5.42 1.26 14.99
CA VAL A 78 4.79 0.01 14.58
C VAL A 78 5.80 -1.13 14.64
N GLU A 79 5.35 -2.29 15.08
CA GLU A 79 6.17 -3.50 15.14
C GLU A 79 6.14 -4.21 13.76
N ALA A 80 6.67 -3.52 12.74
CA ALA A 80 6.67 -3.99 11.36
C ALA A 80 7.90 -3.50 10.58
N LYS A 81 8.27 -4.23 9.52
CA LYS A 81 9.27 -3.77 8.56
C LYS A 81 8.64 -2.80 7.57
N LEU A 82 9.23 -1.62 7.41
CA LEU A 82 8.74 -0.56 6.53
C LEU A 82 9.53 -0.49 5.22
N TYR A 83 8.82 -0.65 4.11
CA TYR A 83 9.35 -0.55 2.75
C TYR A 83 8.68 0.60 2.00
N ILE A 84 9.42 1.21 1.08
CA ILE A 84 8.86 2.15 0.10
C ILE A 84 8.88 1.43 -1.24
N ALA A 85 7.72 1.35 -1.87
CA ALA A 85 7.54 0.74 -3.17
C ALA A 85 6.84 1.74 -4.10
N GLN A 86 7.05 1.57 -5.39
CA GLN A 86 6.37 2.31 -6.44
C GLN A 86 5.92 1.34 -7.53
N PRO A 87 4.82 1.62 -8.24
CA PRO A 87 4.43 0.81 -9.39
C PRO A 87 5.54 0.81 -10.44
N VAL A 88 5.63 -0.29 -11.17
CA VAL A 88 6.58 -0.50 -12.27
C VAL A 88 5.81 -0.83 -13.54
N ASP A 89 6.36 -0.45 -14.70
CA ASP A 89 5.69 -0.60 -15.99
C ASP A 89 5.60 -2.05 -16.47
N CYS A 90 6.43 -2.94 -15.91
CA CYS A 90 6.47 -4.34 -16.26
C CYS A 90 6.69 -5.23 -15.03
N GLY A 91 6.14 -6.44 -15.10
CA GLY A 91 6.31 -7.48 -14.07
C GLY A 91 7.67 -8.17 -14.17
N TYR A 92 7.65 -9.49 -14.37
CA TYR A 92 8.87 -10.28 -14.48
C TYR A 92 9.79 -9.78 -15.60
N LYS A 93 11.08 -9.70 -15.31
CA LYS A 93 12.13 -9.26 -16.24
C LYS A 93 13.42 -10.02 -15.96
N ILE A 94 14.13 -10.38 -17.02
CA ILE A 94 15.45 -10.99 -16.95
C ILE A 94 16.45 -9.85 -16.83
N VAL A 95 17.21 -9.82 -15.73
CA VAL A 95 18.31 -8.89 -15.48
C VAL A 95 19.61 -9.67 -15.63
N GLY A 96 20.42 -9.29 -16.61
CA GLY A 96 21.75 -9.84 -16.86
C GLY A 96 22.84 -9.02 -16.18
#